data_AF-A0A3E1YCG8-F1
#
_entry.id   AF-A0A3E1YCG8-F1
#
_cell.length_a   1.000
_cell.length_b   1.000
_cell.length_c   1.000
_cell.angle_alpha   90.00
_cell.angle_beta   90.00
_cell.angle_gamma   90.00
#
_symmetry.space_group_name_H-M   'P 1'
#
loop_
_entity.id
_entity.type
_entity.pdbx_description
1 polymer ?
#
loop_
_entity_poly.entity_id
_entity_poly.type
_entity_poly.pdbx_seq_one_letter_code
_entity_poly.pdbx_strand_id
1 'polypeptide(L)'
;MKTLLIVSASFLCLSSLILASCKKDDAQDLQKIGGQTVQTSITHVGEGKPSPELGNTGDYYYDQTTGYMYGPKTGAGWTTLSLKGSRHKKPKDTNTPGNTGLTHAPHDR
;
A
#
# COMPACT_ATOMS: atom_id res chain seq x y z
N MET A 1 -12.14 -54.92 -38.49
CA MET A 1 -13.10 -54.14 -37.68
C MET A 1 -12.61 -53.74 -36.28
N LYS A 2 -11.75 -54.52 -35.61
CA LYS A 2 -11.21 -54.18 -34.28
C LYS A 2 -10.17 -53.04 -34.29
N THR A 3 -9.30 -52.99 -35.30
CA THR A 3 -8.33 -51.91 -35.51
C THR A 3 -8.99 -50.56 -35.83
N LEU A 4 -10.15 -50.59 -36.50
CA LEU A 4 -10.94 -49.39 -36.85
C LEU A 4 -11.55 -48.72 -35.60
N LEU A 5 -11.96 -49.52 -34.60
CA LEU A 5 -12.48 -49.02 -33.31
C LEU A 5 -11.37 -48.42 -32.43
N ILE A 6 -10.15 -48.94 -32.51
CA ILE A 6 -9.00 -48.46 -31.72
C ILE A 6 -8.46 -47.13 -32.27
N VAL A 7 -8.46 -46.96 -33.60
CA VAL A 7 -8.00 -45.72 -34.24
C VAL A 7 -8.99 -44.57 -34.01
N SER A 8 -10.31 -44.83 -34.03
CA SER A 8 -11.31 -43.80 -33.72
C SER A 8 -11.32 -43.39 -32.24
N ALA A 9 -11.18 -44.37 -31.33
CA ALA A 9 -11.08 -44.10 -29.90
C ALA A 9 -9.83 -43.28 -29.56
N SER A 10 -8.68 -43.59 -30.18
CA SER A 10 -7.43 -42.84 -29.99
C SER A 10 -7.51 -41.42 -30.56
N PHE A 11 -8.17 -41.23 -31.69
CA PHE A 11 -8.36 -39.91 -32.31
C PHE A 11 -9.33 -39.02 -31.51
N LEU A 12 -10.38 -39.62 -30.92
CA LEU A 12 -11.31 -38.94 -30.00
C LEU A 12 -10.66 -38.58 -28.65
N CYS A 13 -9.73 -39.41 -28.17
CA CYS A 13 -8.99 -39.16 -26.92
C CYS A 13 -7.89 -38.10 -27.10
N LEU A 14 -7.22 -38.06 -28.27
CA LEU A 14 -6.21 -37.04 -28.55
C LEU A 14 -6.83 -35.66 -28.82
N SER A 15 -7.98 -35.59 -29.48
CA SER A 15 -8.64 -34.29 -29.78
C SER A 15 -9.14 -33.59 -28.51
N SER A 16 -9.59 -34.35 -27.51
CA SER A 16 -10.00 -33.84 -26.21
C SER A 16 -8.82 -33.36 -25.35
N LEU A 17 -7.61 -33.90 -25.57
CA LEU A 17 -6.39 -33.48 -24.88
C LEU A 17 -5.84 -32.12 -25.38
N ILE A 18 -6.11 -31.76 -26.64
CA ILE A 18 -5.58 -30.54 -27.28
C ILE A 18 -6.32 -29.28 -26.81
N LEU A 19 -7.63 -29.38 -26.51
CA LEU A 19 -8.44 -28.25 -26.01
C LEU A 19 -8.15 -27.90 -24.53
N ALA A 20 -7.47 -28.77 -23.78
CA ALA A 20 -7.08 -28.54 -22.38
C ALA A 20 -5.77 -27.74 -22.22
N SER A 21 -5.07 -27.40 -23.32
CA SER A 21 -3.80 -26.68 -23.30
C SER A 21 -3.88 -25.20 -23.72
N CYS A 22 -5.07 -24.61 -23.78
CA CYS A 22 -5.20 -23.15 -23.69
C CYS A 22 -5.17 -22.72 -22.22
N LYS A 23 -4.00 -22.83 -21.60
CA LYS A 23 -3.72 -22.07 -20.38
C LYS A 23 -3.32 -20.67 -20.85
N LYS A 24 -4.30 -19.76 -20.81
CA LYS A 24 -4.04 -18.33 -20.80
C LYS A 24 -3.20 -18.10 -19.56
N ASP A 25 -1.90 -17.89 -19.73
CA ASP A 25 -1.05 -17.38 -18.67
C ASP A 25 -1.55 -15.98 -18.35
N ASP A 26 -2.44 -15.89 -17.36
CA ASP A 26 -2.84 -14.62 -16.78
C ASP A 26 -1.59 -14.03 -16.13
N ALA A 27 -0.92 -13.15 -16.88
CA ALA A 27 0.06 -12.22 -16.34
C ALA A 27 -0.67 -11.35 -15.30
N GLN A 28 -0.69 -11.81 -14.05
CA GLN A 28 -1.04 -11.00 -12.89
C GLN A 28 0.14 -10.07 -12.63
N ASP A 29 0.28 -9.04 -13.46
CA ASP A 29 1.15 -7.90 -13.18
C ASP A 29 0.46 -7.02 -12.14
N LEU A 30 0.61 -7.38 -10.86
CA LEU A 30 0.28 -6.51 -9.73
C LEU A 30 1.39 -6.65 -8.66
N GLN A 31 2.33 -5.71 -8.72
CA GLN A 31 3.20 -5.18 -7.66
C GLN A 31 3.60 -6.15 -6.54
N LYS A 32 4.40 -7.16 -6.88
CA LYS A 32 4.98 -8.09 -5.90
C LYS A 32 6.35 -7.58 -5.44
N ILE A 33 6.39 -6.61 -4.53
CA ILE A 33 7.56 -6.44 -3.65
C ILE A 33 7.43 -7.45 -2.51
N GLY A 34 8.07 -8.61 -2.65
CA GLY A 34 8.31 -9.58 -1.57
C GLY A 34 7.19 -9.78 -0.54
N GLY A 35 6.12 -10.50 -0.89
CA GLY A 35 5.21 -11.12 0.09
C GLY A 35 4.37 -10.19 0.97
N GLN A 36 4.47 -8.86 0.84
CA GLN A 36 3.56 -7.94 1.52
C GLN A 36 2.37 -7.67 0.61
N THR A 37 1.18 -8.07 1.07
CA THR A 37 -0.07 -7.54 0.53
C THR A 37 0.02 -6.02 0.58
N VAL A 38 0.03 -5.37 -0.59
CA VAL A 38 -0.11 -3.92 -0.68
C VAL A 38 -1.52 -3.59 -0.18
N GLN A 39 -1.67 -3.34 1.13
CA GLN A 39 -2.92 -2.84 1.67
C GLN A 39 -3.06 -1.39 1.19
N THR A 40 -3.93 -1.18 0.23
CA THR A 40 -4.26 0.17 -0.25
C THR A 40 -5.07 0.87 0.84
N SER A 41 -4.45 1.84 1.53
CA SER A 41 -5.15 2.69 2.50
C SER A 41 -5.79 3.89 1.79
N ILE A 42 -7.02 4.22 2.16
CA ILE A 42 -7.70 5.44 1.70
C ILE A 42 -7.64 6.49 2.80
N THR A 43 -7.38 7.75 2.43
CA THR A 43 -7.52 8.89 3.34
C THR A 43 -8.88 9.54 3.12
N HIS A 44 -9.75 9.40 4.10
CA HIS A 44 -11.05 10.05 4.16
C HIS A 44 -10.91 11.48 4.68
N VAL A 45 -11.88 12.33 4.36
CA VAL A 45 -11.89 13.73 4.78
C VAL A 45 -13.32 14.11 5.17
N GLY A 46 -13.48 14.86 6.26
CA GLY A 46 -14.77 15.41 6.64
C GLY A 46 -14.68 16.38 7.82
N GLU A 47 -15.83 16.70 8.39
CA GLU A 47 -15.95 17.62 9.52
C GLU A 47 -16.18 16.84 10.83
N GLY A 48 -15.37 17.13 11.85
CA GLY A 48 -15.45 16.50 13.15
C GLY A 48 -14.85 15.10 13.23
N LYS A 49 -15.09 14.40 14.34
CA LYS A 49 -14.56 13.05 14.59
C LYS A 49 -15.19 12.03 13.62
N PRO A 50 -14.41 11.13 13.00
CA PRO A 50 -14.95 10.14 12.07
C PRO A 50 -15.92 9.16 12.75
N SER A 51 -16.94 8.75 11.99
CA SER A 51 -17.83 7.65 12.37
C SER A 51 -17.03 6.34 12.52
N PRO A 52 -17.32 5.49 13.53
CA PRO A 52 -16.73 4.16 13.64
C PRO A 52 -17.00 3.27 12.43
N GLU A 53 -18.06 3.52 11.67
CA GLU A 53 -18.44 2.74 10.48
C GLU A 53 -17.72 3.21 9.21
N LEU A 54 -17.17 4.43 9.19
CA LEU A 54 -16.50 5.00 8.02
C LEU A 54 -15.15 4.31 7.78
N GLY A 55 -14.89 3.88 6.55
CA GLY A 55 -13.61 3.33 6.11
C GLY A 55 -13.29 1.93 6.62
N ASN A 56 -12.21 1.36 6.10
CA ASN A 56 -11.70 0.02 6.42
C ASN A 56 -10.48 0.08 7.33
N THR A 57 -10.13 -1.04 7.96
CA THR A 57 -8.86 -1.18 8.69
C THR A 57 -7.70 -0.78 7.77
N GLY A 58 -6.80 0.08 8.26
CA GLY A 58 -5.70 0.65 7.47
C GLY A 58 -5.97 2.04 6.89
N ASP A 59 -7.23 2.49 6.84
CA ASP A 59 -7.57 3.82 6.33
C ASP A 59 -7.18 4.94 7.31
N TYR A 60 -7.07 6.16 6.78
CA TYR A 60 -6.82 7.39 7.53
C TYR A 60 -8.01 8.34 7.40
N TYR A 61 -8.13 9.30 8.32
CA TYR A 61 -9.15 10.35 8.25
C TYR A 61 -8.56 11.70 8.65
N TYR A 62 -8.91 12.76 7.91
CA TYR A 62 -8.58 14.14 8.23
C TYR A 62 -9.84 14.93 8.59
N ASP A 63 -9.88 15.46 9.82
CA ASP A 63 -10.92 16.36 10.30
C ASP A 63 -10.58 17.79 9.90
N GLN A 64 -11.36 18.36 8.97
CA GLN A 64 -11.16 19.71 8.46
C GLN A 64 -11.48 20.80 9.48
N THR A 65 -12.31 20.50 10.49
CA THR A 65 -12.73 21.47 11.51
C THR A 65 -11.64 21.66 12.55
N THR A 66 -11.01 20.57 13.00
CA THR A 66 -9.98 20.61 14.05
C THR A 66 -8.56 20.52 13.53
N GLY A 67 -8.38 20.09 12.27
CA GLY A 67 -7.07 19.77 11.69
C GLY A 67 -6.44 18.49 12.26
N TYR A 68 -7.21 17.67 12.99
CA TYR A 68 -6.72 16.41 13.52
C TYR A 68 -6.69 15.32 12.46
N MET A 69 -5.62 14.52 12.50
CA MET A 69 -5.56 13.26 11.78
C MET A 69 -5.97 12.11 12.68
N TYR A 70 -6.60 11.10 12.09
CA TYR A 70 -6.97 9.87 12.73
C TYR A 70 -6.49 8.69 11.90
N GLY A 71 -6.01 7.63 12.55
CA GLY A 71 -5.68 6.37 11.90
C GLY A 71 -4.34 5.76 12.33
N PRO A 72 -3.89 4.70 11.62
CA PRO A 72 -4.71 3.90 10.71
C PRO A 72 -5.90 3.27 11.46
N LYS A 73 -7.07 3.17 10.84
CA LYS A 73 -8.24 2.55 11.48
C LYS A 73 -7.90 1.11 11.86
N THR A 74 -8.31 0.71 13.05
CA THR A 74 -8.14 -0.66 13.55
C THR A 74 -9.50 -1.28 13.86
N GLY A 75 -9.53 -2.54 14.29
CA GLY A 75 -10.75 -3.16 14.84
C GLY A 75 -11.30 -2.45 16.09
N ALA A 76 -10.46 -1.66 16.79
CA ALA A 76 -10.90 -0.82 17.90
C ALA A 76 -11.43 0.56 17.43
N GLY A 77 -11.42 0.83 16.12
CA GLY A 77 -11.85 2.09 15.53
C GLY A 77 -10.70 3.07 15.26
N TRP A 78 -11.02 4.35 15.37
CA TRP A 78 -10.14 5.49 15.04
C TRP A 78 -9.37 6.01 16.26
N THR A 79 -8.07 6.24 16.08
CA THR A 79 -7.18 6.87 17.09
C THR A 79 -6.65 8.20 16.56
N THR A 80 -6.65 9.25 17.39
CA THR A 80 -6.11 10.55 17.02
C THR A 80 -4.59 10.52 16.93
N LEU A 81 -4.05 10.97 15.81
CA LEU A 81 -2.62 11.17 15.55
C LEU A 81 -2.26 12.63 15.82
N SER A 82 -1.31 12.87 16.72
CA SER A 82 -0.75 14.21 16.89
C SER A 82 0.40 14.42 15.89
N LEU A 83 0.22 15.35 14.95
CA LEU A 83 1.27 15.77 14.01
C LEU A 83 2.24 16.79 14.61
N LYS A 84 2.05 17.17 15.88
CA LYS A 84 2.94 18.13 16.54
C LYS A 84 4.21 17.42 16.98
N GLY A 85 5.27 17.60 16.20
CA GLY A 85 6.61 17.19 16.62
C GLY A 85 6.96 17.81 17.97
N SER A 86 7.80 17.12 18.75
CA SER A 86 8.40 17.70 19.95
C SER A 86 9.02 19.05 19.58
N ARG A 87 8.46 20.15 20.13
CA ARG A 87 9.05 21.48 19.96
C ARG A 87 10.51 21.35 20.34
N HIS A 88 11.42 21.62 19.41
CA HIS A 88 12.83 21.74 19.78
C HIS A 88 12.88 22.85 20.82
N LYS A 89 13.30 22.52 22.06
CA LYS A 89 13.70 23.57 22.99
C LYS A 89 14.77 24.35 22.24
N LYS A 90 14.52 25.64 21.96
CA LYS A 90 15.61 26.51 21.53
C LYS A 90 16.74 26.29 22.53
N PRO A 91 17.97 25.97 22.09
CA PRO A 91 19.11 25.99 22.98
C PRO A 91 19.07 27.33 23.70
N LYS A 92 19.14 27.31 25.03
CA LYS A 92 19.47 28.51 25.77
C LYS A 92 20.83 28.94 25.21
N ASP A 93 20.85 30.08 24.55
CA ASP A 93 22.01 30.70 23.94
C ASP A 93 23.01 31.11 25.02
N THR A 94 23.67 30.13 25.64
CA THR A 94 24.97 30.38 26.24
C THR A 94 25.95 30.39 25.07
N ASN A 95 26.35 31.59 24.63
CA ASN A 95 27.35 31.83 23.59
C ASN A 95 28.60 30.93 23.77
N THR A 96 28.60 29.78 23.12
CA THR A 96 29.79 28.96 22.91
C THR A 96 29.78 28.62 21.42
N PRO A 97 30.74 29.11 20.62
CA PRO A 97 30.79 28.81 19.19
C PRO A 97 30.94 27.30 18.98
N GLY A 98 29.83 26.63 18.66
CA GLY A 98 29.79 25.22 18.27
C GLY A 98 30.05 25.10 16.78
N ASN A 99 31.19 24.51 16.43
CA ASN A 99 31.67 24.28 15.08
C ASN A 99 31.02 23.04 14.42
N THR A 100 29.76 23.12 14.02
CA THR A 100 29.23 22.19 12.99
C THR A 100 28.16 22.88 12.15
N GLY A 101 28.60 23.80 11.30
CA GLY A 101 27.87 24.18 10.09
C GLY A 101 28.50 23.46 8.91
N LEU A 102 27.75 22.56 8.28
CA LEU A 102 28.10 22.03 6.95
C LEU A 102 28.14 23.22 5.98
N THR A 103 29.34 23.63 5.60
CA THR A 103 29.58 24.68 4.61
C THR A 103 29.01 24.23 3.26
N HIS A 104 27.85 24.77 2.88
CA HIS A 104 27.52 24.89 1.46
C HIS A 104 28.42 25.98 0.89
N ALA A 105 29.43 25.59 0.12
CA ALA A 105 30.24 26.53 -0.65
C ALA A 105 29.36 27.20 -1.72
N PRO A 106 29.38 28.53 -1.88
CA PRO A 106 28.79 29.18 -3.04
C PRO A 106 29.60 28.80 -4.27
N HIS A 107 28.93 28.26 -5.30
CA HIS A 107 29.51 28.14 -6.64
C HIS A 107 29.42 29.53 -7.29
N ASP A 108 30.46 30.34 -7.12
CA ASP A 108 30.61 31.62 -7.81
C ASP A 108 30.87 31.35 -9.31
N ARG A 109 30.24 32.12 -10.19
CA ARG A 109 30.43 32.10 -11.64
C ARG A 109 30.66 33.52 -12.14
#